data_AF-A0A5U6SFL7-F1
#
_entry.id   AF-A0A5U6SFL7-F1
#
_cell.length_a   1.000
_cell.length_b   1.000
_cell.length_c   1.000
_cell.angle_alpha   90.00
_cell.angle_beta   90.00
_cell.angle_gamma   90.00
#
_symmetry.space_group_name_H-M   'P 1'
#
loop_
_entity.id
_entity.type
_entity.pdbx_description
1 polymer ?
#
loop_
_entity_poly.entity_id
_entity_poly.type
_entity_poly.pdbx_seq_one_letter_code
_entity_poly.pdbx_strand_id
1 'polypeptide(L)'
;MSIVTDLDYYNLESVYDEQISPLMKQIIAICKEYEMPMVASFAYENSEEKGRGCCTTTLTFEGRYIKEFADATSVIRGNPLFSAFTTMSGVKGQ
;
A
#
# COMPACT_ATOMS: atom_id res chain seq x y z
N MET A 1 25.24 -12.31 13.67
CA MET A 1 24.04 -11.44 13.76
C MET A 1 24.35 -10.21 12.93
N SER A 2 24.04 -10.26 11.64
CA SER A 2 24.34 -9.18 10.71
C SER A 2 23.31 -8.09 10.91
N ILE A 3 23.73 -6.96 11.45
CA ILE A 3 22.96 -5.72 11.45
C ILE A 3 22.71 -5.36 9.99
N VAL A 4 21.47 -5.57 9.53
CA VAL A 4 21.01 -5.09 8.22
C VAL A 4 20.92 -3.59 8.37
N THR A 5 21.96 -2.86 7.98
CA THR A 5 21.93 -1.41 7.95
C THR A 5 21.00 -1.01 6.83
N ASP A 6 19.88 -0.37 7.17
CA ASP A 6 18.82 0.16 6.29
C ASP A 6 19.31 1.34 5.41
N LEU A 7 20.58 1.31 4.99
CA LEU A 7 21.35 2.40 4.37
C LEU A 7 21.37 2.33 2.83
N ASP A 8 20.72 1.35 2.22
CA ASP A 8 20.58 1.33 0.77
C ASP A 8 19.54 2.37 0.37
N TYR A 9 20.02 3.54 -0.04
CA TYR A 9 19.19 4.59 -0.61
C TYR A 9 18.86 4.27 -2.07
N TYR A 10 17.59 4.44 -2.43
CA TYR A 10 17.09 4.20 -3.78
C TYR A 10 15.91 5.11 -4.10
N ASN A 11 15.73 5.40 -5.38
CA ASN A 11 14.52 6.02 -5.90
C ASN A 11 14.05 5.25 -7.13
N LEU A 12 12.91 4.60 -7.00
CA LEU A 12 12.21 3.79 -8.00
C LEU A 12 10.81 4.34 -8.27
N GLU A 13 10.58 5.63 -8.00
CA GLU A 13 9.30 6.30 -8.20
C GLU A 13 8.84 6.20 -9.66
N SER A 14 9.73 6.44 -10.63
CA SER A 14 9.41 6.29 -12.06
C SER A 14 9.04 4.85 -12.42
N VAL A 15 9.74 3.84 -11.87
CA VAL A 15 9.41 2.43 -12.09
C VAL A 15 8.03 2.11 -11.50
N TYR A 16 7.74 2.61 -10.30
CA TYR A 16 6.44 2.44 -9.68
C TYR A 16 5.33 3.07 -10.52
N ASP A 17 5.49 4.32 -10.94
CA ASP A 17 4.47 5.07 -11.67
C ASP A 17 4.24 4.53 -13.09
N GLU A 18 5.31 4.18 -13.81
CA GLU A 18 5.22 3.73 -15.20
C GLU A 18 4.80 2.25 -15.31
N GLN A 19 5.26 1.40 -14.40
CA GLN A 19 5.11 -0.06 -14.55
C GLN A 19 4.15 -0.65 -13.51
N ILE A 20 4.22 -0.23 -12.24
CA ILE A 20 3.44 -0.86 -11.17
C ILE A 20 2.04 -0.24 -11.04
N SER A 21 1.93 1.08 -11.09
CA SER A 21 0.67 1.81 -10.93
C SER A 21 -0.41 1.38 -11.94
N PRO A 22 -0.11 1.17 -13.25
CA PRO A 22 -1.09 0.65 -14.20
C PRO A 22 -1.57 -0.78 -13.88
N LEU A 23 -0.68 -1.63 -13.35
CA LEU A 23 -1.02 -3.00 -12.94
C LEU A 23 -1.86 -2.99 -11.67
N MET A 24 -1.52 -2.15 -10.70
CA MET A 24 -2.31 -1.98 -9.48
C MET A 24 -3.73 -1.53 -9.78
N LYS A 25 -3.96 -0.66 -10.77
CA LYS A 25 -5.31 -0.29 -11.21
C LYS A 25 -6.12 -1.50 -11.67
N GLN A 26 -5.51 -2.40 -12.45
CA GLN A 26 -6.16 -3.63 -12.92
C GLN A 26 -6.45 -4.58 -11.76
N ILE A 27 -5.48 -4.79 -10.87
CA ILE A 27 -5.64 -5.64 -9.68
C ILE A 27 -6.77 -5.10 -8.79
N ILE A 28 -6.78 -3.79 -8.50
CA ILE A 28 -7.82 -3.15 -7.68
C ILE A 28 -9.20 -3.34 -8.32
N ALA A 29 -9.31 -3.21 -9.64
CA ALA A 29 -10.58 -3.43 -10.34
C ALA A 29 -11.10 -4.86 -10.15
N ILE A 30 -10.23 -5.87 -10.35
CA ILE A 30 -10.57 -7.28 -10.15
C ILE A 30 -10.96 -7.54 -8.69
N CYS A 31 -10.16 -7.07 -7.73
CA CYS A 31 -10.45 -7.28 -6.31
C CYS A 31 -11.79 -6.63 -5.91
N LYS A 32 -12.16 -5.49 -6.50
CA LYS A 32 -13.47 -4.86 -6.28
C LYS A 32 -14.62 -5.65 -6.88
N GLU A 33 -14.46 -6.15 -8.11
CA GLU A 33 -15.49 -6.92 -8.81
C GLU A 33 -15.89 -8.18 -8.03
N TYR A 34 -14.92 -8.87 -7.43
CA TYR A 34 -15.15 -10.12 -6.70
C TYR A 34 -15.19 -9.95 -5.16
N GLU A 35 -15.19 -8.71 -4.67
CA GLU A 35 -15.14 -8.37 -3.24
C GLU A 35 -13.99 -9.09 -2.50
N MET A 36 -12.82 -9.15 -3.12
CA MET A 36 -11.64 -9.88 -2.62
C MET A 36 -10.79 -8.95 -1.76
N PRO A 37 -10.73 -9.15 -0.42
CA PRO A 37 -9.91 -8.32 0.45
C PRO A 37 -8.43 -8.45 0.07
N MET A 38 -7.68 -7.35 0.14
CA MET A 38 -6.28 -7.31 -0.27
C MET A 38 -5.50 -6.22 0.46
N VAL A 39 -4.24 -6.48 0.74
CA VAL A 39 -3.24 -5.49 1.16
C VAL A 39 -2.02 -5.62 0.24
N ALA A 40 -1.56 -4.51 -0.32
CA ALA A 40 -0.33 -4.44 -1.08
C ALA A 40 0.46 -3.19 -0.66
N SER A 41 1.76 -3.34 -0.43
CA SER A 41 2.66 -2.25 -0.05
C SER A 41 3.96 -2.34 -0.83
N PHE A 42 4.38 -1.22 -1.42
CA PHE A 42 5.62 -1.10 -2.19
C PHE A 42 6.45 0.05 -1.63
N ALA A 43 7.67 -0.25 -1.18
CA ALA A 43 8.66 0.77 -0.85
C ALA A 43 9.41 1.13 -2.14
N TYR A 44 9.17 2.32 -2.67
CA TYR A 44 9.74 2.79 -3.93
C TYR A 44 10.81 3.86 -3.73
N GLU A 45 10.95 4.42 -2.53
CA GLU A 45 12.01 5.36 -2.21
C GLU A 45 12.59 5.05 -0.82
N ASN A 46 13.90 5.17 -0.70
CA ASN A 46 14.59 5.34 0.57
C ASN A 46 15.61 6.47 0.36
N SER A 47 15.39 7.63 0.98
CA SER A 47 16.31 8.76 0.90
C SER A 47 16.64 9.31 2.28
N GLU A 48 17.83 9.88 2.42
CA GLU A 48 18.30 10.45 3.69
C GLU A 48 17.42 11.64 4.13
N GLU A 49 16.89 12.41 3.19
CA GLU A 49 16.10 13.62 3.44
C GLU A 49 14.61 13.33 3.68
N LYS A 50 14.00 12.41 2.92
CA LYS A 50 12.55 12.13 2.97
C LYS A 50 12.20 10.84 3.69
N GLY A 51 13.20 10.02 4.05
CA GLY A 51 13.00 8.69 4.60
C GLY A 51 12.47 7.70 3.56
N ARG A 52 11.66 6.74 4.02
CA ARG A 52 11.13 5.67 3.16
C ARG A 52 9.80 6.08 2.53
N GLY A 53 9.78 6.21 1.20
CA GLY A 53 8.57 6.38 0.40
C GLY A 53 7.88 5.03 0.14
N CYS A 54 6.66 4.89 0.64
CA CYS A 54 5.85 3.67 0.49
C CYS A 54 4.47 4.00 -0.07
N CYS A 55 3.99 3.19 -1.02
CA CYS A 55 2.60 3.19 -1.44
C CYS A 55 1.90 1.95 -0.89
N THR A 56 0.88 2.14 -0.03
CA THR A 56 0.12 1.04 0.58
C THR A 56 -1.36 1.14 0.22
N THR A 57 -1.87 0.14 -0.49
CA THR A 57 -3.28 0.00 -0.81
C THR A 57 -3.90 -1.12 0.02
N THR A 58 -5.04 -0.83 0.63
CA THR A 58 -5.83 -1.79 1.42
C THR A 58 -7.27 -1.77 0.90
N LEU A 59 -7.81 -2.93 0.57
CA LEU A 59 -9.21 -3.13 0.19
C LEU A 59 -9.88 -4.05 1.21
N THR A 60 -10.99 -3.56 1.77
CA THR A 60 -11.84 -4.29 2.71
C THR A 60 -13.28 -4.22 2.25
N PHE A 61 -14.03 -5.29 2.47
CA PHE A 61 -15.43 -5.41 2.10
C PHE A 61 -16.25 -5.84 3.31
N GLU A 62 -17.52 -5.43 3.38
CA GLU A 62 -18.41 -5.83 4.45
C GLU A 62 -18.53 -7.36 4.53
N GLY A 63 -18.52 -7.92 5.74
CA GLY A 63 -18.57 -9.37 5.96
C GLY A 63 -17.30 -10.14 5.58
N ARG A 64 -16.27 -9.49 5.02
CA ARG A 64 -14.99 -10.11 4.62
C ARG A 64 -13.80 -9.39 5.27
N TYR A 65 -13.93 -9.12 6.56
CA TYR A 65 -12.86 -8.53 7.35
C TYR A 65 -11.80 -9.58 7.69
N ILE A 66 -10.52 -9.23 7.45
CA ILE A 66 -9.36 -10.06 7.79
C ILE A 66 -8.52 -9.29 8.80
N LYS A 67 -8.42 -9.81 10.02
CA LYS A 67 -7.74 -9.12 11.14
C LYS A 67 -6.25 -8.93 10.84
N GLU A 68 -5.61 -9.92 10.25
CA GLU A 68 -4.20 -9.93 9.89
C GLU A 68 -3.88 -8.80 8.90
N PHE A 69 -4.81 -8.49 7.99
CA PHE A 69 -4.65 -7.39 7.04
C PHE A 69 -4.75 -6.03 7.74
N ALA A 70 -5.64 -5.90 8.72
CA ALA A 70 -5.74 -4.70 9.54
C ALA A 70 -4.51 -4.51 10.42
N ASP A 71 -4.04 -5.57 11.09
CA ASP A 71 -2.83 -5.55 11.92
C ASP A 71 -1.61 -5.18 11.07
N ALA A 72 -1.42 -5.83 9.90
CA ALA A 72 -0.34 -5.52 8.97
C ALA A 72 -0.40 -4.07 8.49
N THR A 73 -1.58 -3.59 8.11
CA THR A 73 -1.77 -2.19 7.68
C THR A 73 -1.42 -1.22 8.82
N SER A 74 -1.74 -1.56 10.07
CA SER A 74 -1.39 -0.73 11.23
C SER A 74 0.12 -0.66 11.48
N VAL A 75 0.83 -1.76 11.26
CA VAL A 75 2.30 -1.80 11.38
C VAL A 75 2.95 -1.02 10.23
N ILE A 76 2.48 -1.23 9.00
CA ILE A 76 3.03 -0.59 7.78
C ILE A 76 2.83 0.93 7.82
N ARG A 77 1.67 1.40 8.30
CA ARG A 77 1.32 2.83 8.34
C ARG A 77 1.79 3.56 9.60
N GLY A 78 2.67 2.97 10.41
CA GLY A 78 3.12 3.53 11.68
C GLY A 78 3.43 5.04 11.61
N ASN A 79 2.63 5.84 12.33
CA ASN A 79 2.69 7.29 12.54
C ASN A 79 2.39 8.19 11.29
N PRO A 80 1.49 9.19 11.39
CA PRO A 80 0.68 9.72 10.28
C PRO A 80 1.36 10.77 9.38
N LEU A 81 2.68 10.73 9.20
CA LEU A 81 3.38 11.89 8.63
C LEU A 81 3.46 11.95 7.10
N PHE A 82 3.44 10.83 6.35
CA PHE A 82 3.53 10.90 4.87
C PHE A 82 2.89 9.70 4.17
N SER A 83 1.59 9.78 3.89
CA SER A 83 0.98 8.81 2.98
C SER A 83 -0.17 9.47 2.23
N ALA A 84 -0.08 9.49 0.89
CA ALA A 84 -1.22 9.78 0.04
C ALA A 84 -2.21 8.61 0.18
N PHE A 85 -3.39 8.86 0.73
CA PHE A 85 -4.41 7.83 0.93
C PHE A 85 -5.54 8.00 -0.09
N THR A 86 -5.87 6.95 -0.81
CA THR A 86 -7.19 6.78 -1.45
C THR A 86 -7.96 5.76 -0.63
N THR A 87 -8.78 6.24 0.30
CA THR A 87 -9.83 5.44 0.95
C THR A 87 -11.13 5.66 0.20
N MET A 88 -11.50 4.75 -0.70
CA MET A 88 -12.85 4.75 -1.28
C MET A 88 -13.67 3.67 -0.58
N SER A 89 -14.36 4.05 0.50
CA SER A 89 -15.44 3.26 1.06
C SER A 89 -16.59 3.28 0.04
N GLY A 90 -16.79 2.16 -0.65
CA GLY A 90 -17.93 1.98 -1.53
C GLY A 90 -19.21 1.90 -0.70
N VAL A 91 -19.87 3.04 -0.48
CA VAL A 91 -21.25 3.06 0.01
C VAL A 91 -22.14 2.66 -1.16
N LYS A 92 -22.82 1.52 -1.02
CA LYS A 92 -23.87 1.08 -1.94
C LYS A 92 -25.06 2.03 -1.77
N GLY A 93 -25.17 3.02 -2.66
CA GLY A 93 -26.34 3.88 -2.78
C GLY A 93 -27.50 3.11 -3.44
N GLN A 94 -28.66 3.20 -2.79
CA GLN A 94 -29.97 2.66 -3.20
C GLN A 94 -30.44 3.16 -4.56
#